data_AF-A0A2U3BDM6-F1
#
_entry.id   AF-A0A2U3BDM6-F1
#
_cell.length_a   1.000
_cell.length_b   1.000
_cell.length_c   1.000
_cell.angle_alpha   90.00
_cell.angle_beta   90.00
_cell.angle_gamma   90.00
#
_symmetry.space_group_name_H-M   'P 1'
#
loop_
_entity.id
_entity.type
_entity.pdbx_description
1 polymer ?
#
loop_
_entity_poly.entity_id
_entity_poly.type
_entity_poly.pdbx_seq_one_letter_code
_entity_poly.pdbx_strand_id
1 'polypeptide(L)' 'MEWTKVKDELPEIGESILACGGVLIEPRIISREVLLGQWFWCWLDGNMCEWEPDDMPTHWMPLPGGPEENE' A
#
# COMPACT_ATOMS: atom_id res chain seq x y z
N MET A 1 -14.77 -6.32 -3.14
CA MET A 1 -13.34 -6.22 -2.77
C MET A 1 -13.26 -6.35 -1.26
N GLU A 2 -12.32 -7.14 -0.75
CA GLU A 2 -12.15 -7.41 0.68
C GLU A 2 -10.75 -7.00 1.14
N TRP A 3 -10.62 -6.61 2.40
CA TRP A 3 -9.35 -6.22 3.02
C TRP A 3 -8.61 -7.44 3.56
N THR A 4 -7.32 -7.55 3.27
CA THR A 4 -6.40 -8.57 3.79
C THR A 4 -5.52 -7.98 4.89
N LYS A 5 -5.25 -8.75 5.96
CA LYS A 5 -4.34 -8.31 7.03
C LYS A 5 -2.89 -8.52 6.62
N VAL A 6 -2.02 -7.60 7.04
CA VAL A 6 -0.58 -7.66 6.69
C VAL A 6 0.14 -8.90 7.18
N LYS A 7 -0.33 -9.45 8.30
CA LYS A 7 0.25 -10.66 8.90
C LYS A 7 -0.18 -11.95 8.21
N ASP A 8 -1.25 -11.91 7.41
CA ASP A 8 -1.86 -13.10 6.81
C ASP A 8 -1.30 -13.34 5.39
N GLU A 9 -0.96 -12.27 4.67
CA GLU A 9 -0.36 -12.29 3.34
C GLU A 9 0.49 -11.02 3.18
N LEU A 10 1.44 -10.96 2.24
CA LEU A 10 2.13 -9.71 1.85
C LEU A 10 1.94 -9.50 0.34
N PRO A 11 1.65 -8.29 -0.16
CA PRO A 11 1.50 -8.03 -1.58
C PRO A 11 2.84 -8.19 -2.29
N GLU A 12 2.76 -8.48 -3.58
CA GLU A 12 3.92 -8.71 -4.41
C GLU A 12 4.63 -7.41 -4.79
N ILE A 13 5.84 -7.56 -5.31
CA ILE A 13 6.63 -6.43 -5.78
C ILE A 13 6.01 -5.88 -7.07
N GLY A 14 5.87 -4.56 -7.15
CA GLY A 14 5.28 -3.89 -8.32
C GLY A 14 3.75 -3.74 -8.24
N GLU A 15 3.12 -4.25 -7.19
CA GLU A 15 1.70 -4.03 -6.94
C GLU A 15 1.48 -2.72 -6.19
N SER A 16 0.49 -1.96 -6.64
CA SER A 16 -0.07 -0.84 -5.89
C SER A 16 -1.34 -1.30 -5.19
N ILE A 17 -1.42 -0.99 -3.90
CA ILE A 17 -2.54 -1.40 -3.04
C ILE A 17 -3.14 -0.19 -2.36
N LEU A 18 -4.42 -0.28 -2.02
CA LEU A 18 -5.07 0.64 -1.11
C LEU A 18 -4.85 0.11 0.32
N ALA A 19 -4.22 0.92 1.18
CA ALA A 19 -3.89 0.55 2.55
C ALA A 19 -4.64 1.38 3.58
N CYS A 20 -4.92 0.79 4.74
CA CYS A 20 -5.43 1.48 5.92
C CYS A 20 -4.78 0.96 7.22
N GLY A 21 -4.77 1.80 8.25
CA GLY A 21 -4.00 1.56 9.48
C GLY A 21 -4.45 2.46 10.60
N GLY A 22 -4.06 2.12 11.84
CA GLY A 22 -4.51 2.84 13.04
C GLY A 22 -4.12 4.32 13.06
N VAL A 23 -3.07 4.69 12.33
CA VAL A 23 -2.58 6.08 12.19
C VAL A 23 -3.00 6.71 10.86
N LEU A 24 -3.37 5.88 9.88
CA LEU A 24 -3.90 6.37 8.60
C LEU A 24 -5.33 6.88 8.81
N ILE A 25 -5.47 8.20 8.88
CA ILE A 25 -6.77 8.89 8.99
C ILE A 25 -7.66 8.53 7.79
N GLU A 26 -7.05 8.30 6.62
CA GLU A 26 -7.71 7.96 5.37
C GLU A 26 -6.94 6.86 4.62
N PRO A 27 -7.61 6.04 3.79
CA PRO A 27 -6.94 5.06 2.95
C PRO A 27 -5.92 5.72 2.01
N ARG A 28 -4.72 5.13 1.90
CA ARG A 28 -3.63 5.63 1.06
C ARG A 28 -3.25 4.60 0.00
N ILE A 29 -2.83 5.07 -1.17
CA ILE A 29 -2.23 4.18 -2.18
C ILE A 29 -0.76 4.01 -1.85
N ILE A 30 -0.32 2.76 -1.69
CA ILE A 30 1.07 2.44 -1.39
C ILE A 30 1.64 1.43 -2.39
N SER A 31 2.95 1.51 -2.60
CA SER A 31 3.75 0.58 -3.42
C SER A 31 4.91 0.02 -2.59
N ARG A 32 5.41 -1.15 -2.98
CA ARG A 32 6.61 -1.76 -2.39
C ARG A 32 7.85 -1.39 -3.20
N GLU A 33 8.80 -0.71 -2.56
CA GLU A 33 10.01 -0.18 -3.21
C GLU A 33 11.30 -0.79 -2.64
N VAL A 34 12.41 -0.70 -3.41
CA VAL A 34 13.77 -1.08 -2.97
C VAL A 34 14.66 0.13 -2.78
N LEU A 35 15.29 0.24 -1.61
CA LEU A 35 16.26 1.28 -1.29
C LEU A 35 17.41 0.63 -0.54
N LEU A 36 18.62 0.81 -1.04
CA LEU A 36 19.84 0.21 -0.48
C LEU A 36 19.74 -1.31 -0.28
N GLY A 37 19.00 -2.01 -1.15
CA GLY A 37 18.80 -3.46 -1.08
C GLY A 37 17.78 -3.93 -0.04
N GLN A 38 17.07 -3.01 0.61
CA GLN A 38 15.99 -3.31 1.55
C GLN A 38 14.63 -2.95 0.95
N TRP A 39 13.62 -3.77 1.25
CA TRP A 39 12.25 -3.56 0.83
C TRP A 39 11.47 -2.73 1.85
N PHE A 40 10.71 -1.77 1.37
CA PHE A 40 9.89 -0.89 2.20
C PHE A 40 8.61 -0.52 1.45
N TRP A 41 7.58 -0.13 2.19
CA TRP A 41 6.35 0.41 1.60
C TRP A 41 6.50 1.93 1.44
N CYS A 42 5.89 2.51 0.41
CA CYS A 42 5.91 3.95 0.15
C CYS A 42 4.52 4.45 -0.20
N TRP A 43 4.14 5.61 0.31
CA TRP A 43 2.98 6.33 -0.20
C TRP A 43 3.27 6.90 -1.58
N LEU A 44 2.30 6.81 -2.48
CA LEU A 44 2.42 7.35 -3.83
C LEU A 44 2.03 8.83 -3.92
N ASP A 45 1.31 9.36 -2.94
CA ASP A 45 0.66 10.68 -2.98
C ASP A 45 1.36 11.79 -2.16
N GLY A 46 2.35 11.46 -1.33
CA GLY A 46 3.08 12.43 -0.52
C GLY A 46 4.52 11.99 -0.26
N ASN A 47 5.45 12.91 -0.52
CA ASN A 47 6.90 12.85 -0.25
C ASN A 47 7.43 11.51 0.29
N MET A 48 8.22 10.84 -0.55
CA MET A 48 9.05 9.72 -0.12
C MET A 48 9.78 10.08 1.17
N CYS A 49 9.55 9.32 2.25
CA CYS A 49 10.36 9.22 3.48
C CYS A 49 9.74 9.66 4.83
N GLU A 50 8.44 9.92 4.95
CA GLU A 50 7.84 10.04 6.29
C GLU A 50 7.23 8.69 6.72
N TRP A 51 8.08 7.81 7.24
CA TRP A 51 7.63 6.64 7.99
C TRP A 51 8.07 6.81 9.45
N GLU A 52 7.12 7.10 10.34
CA GLU A 52 7.31 6.73 11.73
C GLU A 52 6.96 5.23 11.87
N PRO A 53 7.62 4.47 12.76
CA PRO A 53 7.33 3.05 12.96
C PRO A 53 5.85 2.72 13.22
N ASP A 54 5.08 3.71 13.68
CA ASP A 54 3.66 3.60 13.99
C ASP A 54 2.75 3.76 12.76
N ASP A 55 3.25 4.26 11.63
CA ASP A 55 2.49 4.44 10.38
C ASP A 55 2.29 3.14 9.58
N MET A 56 2.79 2.02 10.09
CA MET A 56 2.84 0.74 9.38
C MET A 56 1.43 0.27 8.96
N PRO A 57 1.21 -0.11 7.68
CA PRO A 57 -0.08 -0.60 7.23
C PRO A 57 -0.48 -1.82 8.04
N THR A 58 -1.77 -1.91 8.38
CA THR A 58 -2.32 -3.09 9.11
C THR A 58 -3.21 -3.94 8.22
N HIS A 59 -3.82 -3.32 7.20
CA HIS A 59 -4.66 -3.96 6.21
C HIS A 59 -4.47 -3.32 4.83
N TRP A 60 -4.70 -4.08 3.77
CA TRP A 60 -4.75 -3.57 2.39
C TRP A 60 -5.73 -4.32 1.49
N MET A 61 -5.92 -3.81 0.28
CA MET A 61 -6.52 -4.54 -0.84
C MET A 61 -5.89 -4.09 -2.17
N PRO A 62 -5.91 -4.94 -3.22
CA PRO A 62 -5.56 -4.52 -4.56
C PRO A 62 -6.40 -3.31 -5.01
N LEU A 63 -5.80 -2.42 -5.80
CA LEU A 63 -6.58 -1.37 -6.43
C LEU A 63 -7.67 -1.97 -7.32
N PRO A 64 -8.85 -1.34 -7.38
CA PRO A 64 -9.85 -1.73 -8.36
C PRO A 64 -9.24 -1.66 -9.77
N GLY A 65 -9.64 -2.59 -10.64
CA GLY A 65 -9.35 -2.45 -12.06
C GLY A 65 -9.82 -1.08 -12.56
N GLY A 66 -9.06 -0.48 -13.47
CA GLY A 66 -9.52 0.71 -14.18
C GLY A 66 -10.88 0.46 -14.84
N PRO A 67 -11.64 1.51 -15.17
CA PRO A 67 -12.87 1.32 -15.94
C PRO A 67 -12.55 0.50 -17.19
N GLU A 68 -13.31 -0.58 -17.42
CA GLU A 68 -13.19 -1.35 -18.65
C GLU A 68 -13.43 -0.37 -19.80
N GLU A 69 -12.46 -0.23 -20.70
CA GLU A 69 -12.69 0.50 -21.95
C GLU A 69 -13.79 -0.26 -22.68
N ASN A 70 -14.99 0.34 -22.74
CA ASN A 70 -16.06 -0.20 -23.57
C ASN A 70 -15.57 -0.11 -25.02
N GLU A 71 -15.13 -1.24 -25.58
CA GLU A 71 -14.82 -1.41 -27.01
C GLU A 71 -16.04 -1.10 -27.90
#